data_AF-A0AAT9HW05-F1
#
_entry.id   AF-A0AAT9HW05-F1
#
_cell.length_a   1.000
_cell.length_b   1.000
_cell.length_c   1.000
_cell.angle_alpha   90.00
_cell.angle_beta   90.00
_cell.angle_gamma   90.00
#
_symmetry.space_group_name_H-M   'P 1'
#
loop_
_entity.id
_entity.type
_entity.pdbx_description
1 polymer ?
#
loop_
_entity_poly.entity_id
_entity_poly.type
_entity_poly.pdbx_seq_one_letter_code
_entity_poly.pdbx_strand_id
1 'polypeptide(L)' 'MTAPARQAVFDPGAEATRATDAILRDTLRGTARGVVVDSPPGAGKSTLVVRAALELAEAGRP' A
#
# COMPACT_ATOMS: atom_id res chain seq x y z
N MET A 1 -34.32 17.10 6.18
CA MET A 1 -33.11 16.99 7.04
C MET A 1 -32.25 15.87 6.49
N THR A 2 -31.25 16.20 5.68
CA THR A 2 -30.29 15.22 5.14
C THR A 2 -29.16 15.07 6.14
N ALA A 3 -28.95 13.86 6.67
CA ALA A 3 -27.83 13.58 7.57
C ALA A 3 -26.49 13.77 6.81
N PRO A 4 -25.45 14.36 7.44
CA PRO A 4 -24.15 14.38 6.80
C PRO A 4 -23.69 12.92 6.66
N ALA A 5 -23.46 12.47 5.44
CA ALA A 5 -22.73 11.24 5.18
C ALA A 5 -21.41 11.38 5.94
N ARG A 6 -21.22 10.52 6.95
CA ARG A 6 -19.94 10.44 7.66
C ARG A 6 -18.92 10.11 6.58
N GLN A 7 -18.17 11.10 6.12
CA GLN A 7 -16.96 10.87 5.37
C GLN A 7 -16.15 9.94 6.25
N ALA A 8 -16.00 8.69 5.81
CA ALA A 8 -15.15 7.74 6.50
C ALA A 8 -13.81 8.43 6.63
N VAL A 9 -13.39 8.69 7.87
CA VAL A 9 -12.12 9.34 8.16
C VAL A 9 -11.07 8.53 7.40
N PHE A 10 -10.45 9.14 6.39
CA PHE A 10 -9.41 8.49 5.61
C PHE A 10 -8.29 8.17 6.60
N ASP A 11 -8.08 6.88 6.85
CA ASP A 11 -7.01 6.37 7.70
C ASP A 11 -5.85 5.96 6.80
N PRO A 12 -4.78 6.76 6.74
CA PRO A 12 -3.63 6.46 5.89
C PRO A 12 -2.96 5.14 6.26
N GLY A 13 -3.02 4.72 7.54
CA GLY A 13 -2.45 3.47 8.01
C GLY A 13 -3.23 2.27 7.48
N ALA A 14 -4.56 2.32 7.57
CA ALA A 14 -5.43 1.28 7.03
C ALA A 14 -5.28 1.16 5.50
N GLU A 15 -5.13 2.28 4.80
CA GLU A 15 -4.92 2.27 3.35
C GLU A 15 -3.54 1.73 2.96
N ALA A 16 -2.49 2.11 3.69
CA ALA A 16 -1.15 1.56 3.51
C ALA A 16 -1.13 0.03 3.71
N THR A 17 -1.81 -0.49 4.74
CA THR A 17 -1.93 -1.94 4.98
C THR A 17 -2.64 -2.64 3.81
N ARG A 18 -3.76 -2.09 3.32
CA ARG A 18 -4.48 -2.67 2.17
C ARG A 18 -3.64 -2.67 0.91
N ALA A 19 -2.89 -1.60 0.66
CA ALA A 19 -1.99 -1.48 -0.49
C ALA A 19 -0.86 -2.51 -0.41
N THR A 20 -0.21 -2.66 0.76
CA THR A 20 0.81 -3.68 0.98
C THR A 20 0.28 -5.10 0.77
N ASP A 21 -0.91 -5.42 1.28
CA ASP A 21 -1.54 -6.73 1.08
C ASP A 21 -1.83 -7.01 -0.40
N ALA A 22 -2.26 -5.99 -1.16
CA ALA A 22 -2.49 -6.12 -2.59
C ALA A 22 -1.17 -6.35 -3.36
N ILE A 23 -0.12 -5.58 -3.03
CA ILE A 23 1.22 -5.72 -3.61
C ILE A 23 1.77 -7.13 -3.36
N LEU A 24 1.72 -7.62 -2.12
CA LEU A 24 2.23 -8.94 -1.77
C LEU A 24 1.47 -10.06 -2.48
N ARG A 25 0.13 -9.96 -2.56
CA ARG A 25 -0.68 -10.93 -3.32
C ARG A 25 -0.31 -10.97 -4.79
N ASP A 26 -0.11 -9.81 -5.40
CA ASP A 26 0.19 -9.69 -6.84
C ASP A 26 1.64 -10.10 -7.15
N THR A 27 2.58 -9.72 -6.29
CA THR A 27 4.01 -10.06 -6.45
C THR A 27 4.27 -11.55 -6.21
N LEU A 28 3.52 -12.20 -5.32
CA LEU A 28 3.67 -13.63 -5.03
C LEU A 28 2.91 -14.54 -6.00
N ARG A 29 1.92 -14.03 -6.76
CA ARG A 29 1.06 -14.88 -7.64
C ARG A 29 0.88 -14.38 -9.08
N GLY A 30 1.34 -13.19 -9.42
CA GLY A 30 1.21 -12.58 -10.76
C GLY A 30 2.49 -12.69 -11.59
N THR A 31 2.33 -12.62 -12.92
CA THR A 31 3.45 -12.47 -13.88
C THR A 31 3.85 -11.00 -14.09
N ALA A 32 3.21 -10.08 -13.37
CA ALA A 32 3.46 -8.65 -13.45
C ALA A 32 4.83 -8.31 -12.86
N ARG A 33 5.59 -7.46 -13.57
CA ARG A 33 6.95 -7.04 -13.19
C ARG A 33 6.99 -6.03 -12.03
N GLY A 34 5.85 -5.49 -11.60
CA GLY A 34 5.77 -4.48 -10.55
C GLY A 34 4.34 -4.05 -10.26
N VAL A 35 4.17 -3.30 -9.17
CA VAL A 35 2.86 -2.88 -8.65
C VAL A 35 2.78 -1.36 -8.58
N VAL A 36 1.65 -0.81 -9.02
CA VAL A 36 1.36 0.64 -8.97
C VAL A 36 0.51 0.94 -7.74
N VAL A 37 0.99 1.87 -6.90
CA VAL A 37 0.25 2.35 -5.73
C VAL A 37 -0.27 3.75 -6.00
N ASP A 38 -1.57 3.87 -6.26
CA ASP A 38 -2.22 5.17 -6.28
C ASP A 38 -2.60 5.57 -4.85
N SER A 39 -2.26 6.79 -4.45
CA SER A 39 -2.64 7.33 -3.14
C SER A 39 -2.42 8.84 -3.08
N PRO A 40 -3.17 9.54 -2.20
CA PRO A 40 -3.07 10.99 -2.06
C PRO A 40 -1.65 11.48 -1.71
N PRO A 41 -1.31 12.74 -2.04
CA PRO A 41 -0.08 13.35 -1.56
C PRO A 41 0.01 13.28 -0.03
N GLY A 42 1.17 12.87 0.49
CA GLY A 42 1.39 12.74 1.94
C GLY A 42 0.96 11.41 2.57
N ALA A 43 0.36 10.48 1.81
CA ALA A 43 -0.10 9.18 2.34
C ALA A 43 1.00 8.16 2.67
N GLY A 44 2.30 8.55 2.61
CA GLY A 44 3.39 7.68 3.05
C GLY A 44 3.90 6.66 2.03
N LYS A 45 3.65 6.84 0.72
CA LYS A 45 4.17 5.95 -0.35
C LYS A 45 5.67 5.67 -0.24
N SER A 46 6.48 6.69 0.02
CA SER A 46 7.93 6.54 0.15
C SER A 46 8.29 5.65 1.34
N THR A 47 7.56 5.77 2.45
CA THR A 47 7.75 4.91 3.63
C THR A 47 7.41 3.45 3.31
N LEU A 48 6.32 3.22 2.56
CA LEU A 48 5.95 1.88 2.09
C LEU A 48 7.06 1.27 1.20
N VAL A 49 7.57 2.03 0.23
CA VAL A 49 8.62 1.57 -0.68
C VAL A 49 9.89 1.19 0.08
N VAL A 50 10.33 2.04 1.02
CA VAL A 50 11.51 1.75 1.84
C VAL A 50 11.31 0.49 2.67
N ARG A 51 10.15 0.32 3.30
CA ARG A 51 9.86 -0.87 4.11
C ARG A 51 9.82 -2.15 3.26
N ALA A 52 9.17 -2.11 2.11
CA ALA A 52 9.12 -3.25 1.18
C ALA A 52 10.51 -3.62 0.66
N ALA A 53 11.36 -2.63 0.35
CA ALA A 53 12.74 -2.88 -0.07
C ALA A 53 13.59 -3.55 1.03
N LEU A 54 13.41 -3.12 2.29
CA LEU A 54 14.08 -3.74 3.44
C LEU A 54 13.65 -5.20 3.61
N GLU A 55 12.34 -5.48 3.56
CA GLU A 55 11.82 -6.85 3.67
C GLU A 55 12.30 -7.77 2.53
N LEU A 56 12.40 -7.25 1.29
CA LEU A 56 12.96 -7.99 0.16
C LEU A 56 14.45 -8.28 0.31
N ALA A 57 15.21 -7.31 0.80
CA ALA A 57 16.63 -7.47 1.08
C ALA A 57 16.89 -8.52 2.18
N GLU A 58 16.10 -8.49 3.26
CA GLU A 58 16.15 -9.49 4.33
C GLU A 58 15.77 -10.90 3.83
N ALA A 59 14.82 -10.99 2.89
CA ALA A 59 14.43 -12.26 2.27
C ALA A 59 15.46 -12.80 1.25
N GLY A 60 16.57 -12.07 0.99
CA GLY A 60 17.58 -12.47 0.02
C GLY A 60 17.10 -12.40 -1.44
N ARG A 61 16.15 -11.52 -1.74
CA ARG A 61 15.53 -11.35 -3.06
C ARG A 61 15.88 -9.96 -3.60
N PRO A 62 17.05 -9.79 -4.25
CA PRO A 62 17.41 -8.54 -4.91
C PRO A 62 16.58 -8.29 -6.18
#